data_AF-A0A4V2QNH8-F1
#
_entry.id   AF-A0A4V2QNH8-F1
#
_cell.length_a   1.000
_cell.length_b   1.000
_cell.length_c   1.000
_cell.angle_alpha   90.00
_cell.angle_beta   90.00
_cell.angle_gamma   90.00
#
_symmetry.space_group_name_H-M   'P 1'
#
loop_
_entity.id
_entity.type
_entity.pdbx_description
1 polymer ?
#
loop_
_entity_poly.entity_id
_entity_poly.type
_entity_poly.pdbx_seq_one_letter_code
_entity_poly.pdbx_strand_id
1 'polypeptide(L)'
;MVTLYFLTPILRILVPIVTSILLVVGLNGCATLEERRRVSLAQDIDTCASFGAAYGSPDYTGCMLTQQQRRDAQGVEALERARLATEINKTMQDMTDSRIRNCERQRKHDRPGARRRTCA
;
A
#
# COMPACT_ATOMS: atom_id res chain seq x y z
N MET A 1 9.78 15.59 -41.41
CA MET A 1 8.30 15.60 -41.43
C MET A 1 7.66 14.21 -41.50
N VAL A 2 8.35 13.16 -41.99
CA VAL A 2 7.80 11.78 -42.12
C VAL A 2 7.68 11.04 -40.77
N THR A 3 8.52 11.36 -39.79
CA THR A 3 8.55 10.71 -38.46
C THR A 3 7.30 10.98 -37.60
N LEU A 4 6.64 12.13 -37.77
CA LEU A 4 5.43 12.50 -37.00
C LEU A 4 4.15 11.84 -37.54
N TYR A 5 4.13 11.45 -38.82
CA TYR A 5 2.99 10.77 -39.45
C TYR A 5 2.88 9.30 -39.06
N PHE A 6 3.99 8.64 -38.73
CA PHE A 6 3.98 7.25 -38.24
C PHE A 6 3.75 7.14 -36.73
N LEU A 7 4.15 8.15 -35.94
CA LEU A 7 3.91 8.17 -34.50
C LEU A 7 2.42 8.25 -34.13
N THR A 8 1.63 8.98 -34.92
CA THR A 8 0.20 9.22 -34.67
C THR A 8 -0.70 7.97 -34.76
N PRO A 9 -0.59 7.07 -35.77
CA PRO A 9 -1.35 5.82 -35.79
C PRO A 9 -0.86 4.81 -34.73
N ILE A 10 0.44 4.74 -34.47
CA ILE A 10 1.03 3.86 -33.46
C ILE A 10 0.53 4.26 -32.06
N LEU A 11 0.52 5.56 -31.76
CA LEU A 11 0.02 6.09 -30.48
C LEU A 11 -1.49 5.84 -30.30
N ARG A 12 -2.29 5.94 -31.38
CA ARG A 12 -3.74 5.68 -31.35
C ARG A 12 -4.11 4.22 -31.05
N ILE A 13 -3.23 3.27 -31.39
CA ILE A 13 -3.45 1.84 -31.12
C ILE A 13 -2.87 1.44 -29.76
N LEU A 14 -1.69 1.96 -29.40
CA LEU A 14 -1.04 1.62 -28.13
C LEU A 14 -1.77 2.16 -26.90
N VAL A 15 -2.32 3.37 -26.97
CA VAL A 15 -3.03 3.97 -25.82
C VAL A 15 -4.20 3.11 -25.33
N PRO A 16 -5.17 2.68 -26.16
CA PRO A 16 -6.28 1.87 -25.67
C PRO A 16 -5.84 0.49 -25.17
N ILE A 17 -4.80 -0.10 -25.76
CA ILE A 17 -4.24 -1.40 -25.31
C ILE A 17 -3.58 -1.26 -23.95
N VAL A 18 -2.74 -0.26 -23.74
CA VAL A 18 -2.09 -0.02 -22.44
C VAL A 18 -3.14 0.32 -21.38
N THR A 19 -4.15 1.11 -21.75
CA THR A 19 -5.25 1.47 -20.86
C THR A 19 -6.07 0.25 -20.46
N SER A 20 -6.39 -0.66 -21.39
CA SER A 20 -7.15 -1.88 -21.08
C SER A 20 -6.34 -2.86 -20.21
N ILE A 21 -5.04 -3.00 -20.46
CA ILE A 21 -4.16 -3.80 -19.60
C ILE A 21 -4.12 -3.24 -18.18
N LEU A 22 -3.93 -1.92 -18.03
CA LEU A 22 -3.94 -1.25 -16.73
C LEU A 22 -5.29 -1.42 -16.01
N LEU A 23 -6.40 -1.38 -16.75
CA LEU A 23 -7.74 -1.56 -16.19
C LEU A 23 -7.94 -3.00 -15.66
N VAL A 24 -7.51 -4.00 -16.43
CA VAL A 24 -7.59 -5.41 -16.02
C VAL A 24 -6.69 -5.67 -14.81
N VAL A 25 -5.46 -5.15 -14.79
CA VAL A 25 -4.55 -5.29 -13.63
C VAL A 25 -5.11 -4.57 -12.40
N GLY A 26 -5.68 -3.37 -12.57
CA GLY A 26 -6.33 -2.63 -11.50
C GLY A 26 -7.52 -3.35 -10.88
N LEU A 27 -8.30 -4.07 -11.69
CA LEU A 27 -9.44 -4.86 -11.21
C LEU A 27 -9.03 -6.17 -10.53
N ASN A 28 -7.98 -6.84 -11.02
CA ASN A 28 -7.46 -8.08 -10.42
C ASN A 28 -6.60 -7.83 -9.16
N GLY A 29 -6.11 -6.61 -8.95
CA GLY A 29 -5.33 -6.22 -7.77
C GLY A 29 -6.15 -6.19 -6.46
N CYS A 30 -7.48 -6.17 -6.56
CA CYS A 30 -8.39 -6.27 -5.43
C CYS A 30 -8.67 -7.74 -5.09
N ALA A 31 -7.64 -8.56 -4.90
CA ALA A 31 -7.81 -9.86 -4.25
C ALA A 31 -8.39 -9.61 -2.85
N THR A 32 -9.64 -10.00 -2.65
CA THR A 32 -10.32 -9.82 -1.36
C THR A 32 -9.53 -10.57 -0.28
N LEU A 33 -9.58 -10.06 0.95
CA LEU A 33 -8.93 -10.72 2.11
C LEU A 33 -9.33 -12.20 2.22
N GLU A 34 -10.54 -12.52 1.79
CA GLU A 34 -11.10 -13.86 1.80
C GLU A 34 -10.50 -14.77 0.72
N GLU A 35 -10.24 -14.27 -0.48
CA GLU A 35 -9.54 -15.03 -1.53
C GLU A 35 -8.10 -15.34 -1.12
N ARG A 36 -7.40 -14.36 -0.54
CA ARG A 36 -6.06 -14.58 0.04
C ARG A 36 -6.08 -15.62 1.17
N ARG A 37 -7.13 -15.61 2.00
CA ARG A 37 -7.30 -16.60 3.08
C ARG A 37 -7.54 -18.00 2.52
N ARG A 38 -8.31 -18.15 1.43
CA ARG A 38 -8.53 -19.45 0.78
C ARG A 38 -7.25 -20.02 0.19
N VAL A 39 -6.48 -19.20 -0.52
CA VAL A 39 -5.19 -19.61 -1.10
C VAL A 39 -4.20 -20.00 0.00
N SER A 40 -4.09 -19.22 1.06
CA SER A 40 -3.17 -19.53 2.17
C SER A 40 -3.58 -20.77 2.95
N LEU A 41 -4.89 -21.00 3.13
CA LEU A 41 -5.40 -22.23 3.74
C LEU A 41 -5.05 -23.45 2.87
N ALA A 42 -5.27 -23.37 1.55
CA ALA A 42 -4.92 -24.45 0.63
C ALA A 42 -3.42 -24.77 0.66
N GLN A 43 -2.59 -23.73 0.76
CA GLN A 43 -1.14 -23.88 0.84
C GLN A 43 -0.68 -24.50 2.17
N ASP A 44 -1.33 -24.15 3.29
CA ASP A 44 -1.04 -24.78 4.59
C ASP A 44 -1.46 -26.25 4.62
N ILE A 45 -2.60 -26.59 4.02
CA ILE A 45 -3.09 -27.98 3.92
C ILE A 45 -2.02 -28.82 3.21
N ASP A 46 -1.51 -28.34 2.07
CA ASP A 46 -0.45 -29.02 1.31
C ASP A 46 0.86 -29.11 2.12
N THR A 47 1.23 -28.01 2.80
CA THR A 47 2.42 -27.95 3.65
C THR A 47 2.34 -28.96 4.80
N CYS A 48 1.24 -28.98 5.55
CA CYS A 48 1.05 -29.89 6.68
C CYS A 48 0.95 -31.35 6.22
N ALA A 49 0.29 -31.61 5.08
CA ALA A 49 0.28 -32.93 4.46
C ALA A 49 1.69 -33.39 4.05
N SER A 50 2.52 -32.48 3.51
CA SER A 50 3.90 -32.79 3.09
C SER A 50 4.82 -33.19 4.25
N PHE A 51 4.55 -32.70 5.47
CA PHE A 51 5.27 -33.10 6.68
C PHE A 51 4.79 -34.43 7.26
N GLY A 52 3.90 -35.15 6.57
CA GLY A 52 3.40 -36.46 6.98
C GLY A 52 2.25 -36.40 7.99
N ALA A 53 1.73 -35.21 8.27
CA ALA A 53 0.58 -35.07 9.14
C ALA A 53 -0.69 -35.44 8.35
N ALA A 54 -1.25 -36.62 8.62
CA ALA A 54 -2.48 -37.08 7.99
C ALA A 54 -3.66 -36.18 8.37
N TYR A 55 -4.52 -35.84 7.40
CA TYR A 55 -5.70 -35.02 7.66
C TYR A 55 -6.56 -35.61 8.78
N GLY A 56 -6.90 -34.79 9.79
CA GLY A 56 -7.65 -35.20 10.97
C GLY A 56 -6.81 -35.78 12.11
N SER A 57 -5.49 -35.88 11.97
CA SER A 57 -4.60 -36.24 13.08
C SER A 57 -4.36 -35.06 14.04
N PRO A 58 -3.95 -35.34 15.28
CA PRO A 58 -3.49 -34.30 16.21
C PRO A 58 -2.32 -33.49 15.64
N ASP A 59 -1.37 -34.15 14.97
CA ASP A 59 -0.21 -33.51 14.36
C ASP A 59 -0.61 -32.56 13.23
N TYR A 60 -1.63 -32.91 12.46
CA TYR A 60 -2.17 -32.06 11.40
C TYR A 60 -2.82 -30.82 11.98
N THR A 61 -3.59 -30.98 13.07
CA THR A 61 -4.21 -29.88 13.79
C THR A 61 -3.15 -28.95 14.40
N GLY A 62 -2.08 -29.52 14.99
CA GLY A 62 -0.96 -28.76 15.54
C GLY A 62 -0.20 -27.96 14.47
N CYS A 63 0.06 -28.57 13.31
CA CYS A 63 0.68 -27.87 12.18
C CYS A 63 -0.18 -26.70 11.70
N MET A 64 -1.48 -26.91 11.48
CA MET A 64 -2.39 -25.85 11.03
C MET A 64 -2.50 -24.70 12.03
N LEU A 65 -2.60 -25.00 13.34
CA LEU A 65 -2.61 -23.99 14.39
C LEU A 65 -1.31 -23.16 14.42
N THR A 66 -0.16 -23.81 14.26
CA THR A 66 1.14 -23.13 14.24
C THR A 66 1.23 -22.17 13.04
N GLN A 67 0.77 -22.60 11.86
CA GLN A 67 0.75 -21.76 10.67
C GLN A 67 -0.21 -20.57 10.83
N GLN A 68 -1.36 -20.79 11.45
CA GLN A 68 -2.31 -19.72 11.77
C GLN A 68 -1.71 -18.71 12.75
N GLN A 69 -1.13 -19.16 13.86
CA GLN A 69 -0.49 -18.29 14.84
C GLN A 69 0.62 -17.44 14.23
N ARG A 70 1.43 -18.01 13.33
CA ARG A 70 2.49 -17.28 12.64
C ARG A 70 1.92 -16.14 11.78
N ARG A 71 0.81 -16.38 11.08
CA ARG A 71 0.13 -15.34 10.29
C ARG A 71 -0.50 -14.27 11.17
N ASP A 72 -1.11 -14.67 12.27
CA ASP A 72 -1.73 -13.73 13.20
C ASP A 72 -0.66 -12.81 13.82
N ALA A 73 0.49 -13.35 14.21
CA ALA A 73 1.63 -12.58 14.69
C ALA A 73 2.16 -11.59 13.63
N GLN A 74 2.32 -12.04 12.38
CA GLN A 74 2.72 -11.18 11.26
C GLN A 74 1.67 -10.09 10.96
N GLY A 75 0.39 -10.42 11.09
CA GLY A 75 -0.71 -9.48 10.90
C GLY A 75 -0.73 -8.38 11.97
N VAL A 76 -0.48 -8.74 13.23
CA VAL A 76 -0.36 -7.78 14.33
C VAL A 76 0.84 -6.85 14.11
N GLU A 77 2.01 -7.38 13.75
CA GLU A 77 3.20 -6.58 13.48
C GLU A 77 3.00 -5.62 12.30
N ALA A 78 2.36 -6.08 11.22
CA ALA A 78 2.02 -5.24 10.08
C ALA A 78 1.05 -4.11 10.47
N LEU A 79 0.06 -4.40 11.31
CA LEU A 79 -0.90 -3.41 11.81
C LEU A 79 -0.22 -2.37 12.70
N GLU A 80 0.71 -2.80 13.56
CA GLU A 80 1.50 -1.91 14.42
C GLU A 80 2.40 -0.98 13.60
N ARG A 81 3.11 -1.51 12.61
CA ARG A 81 3.91 -0.70 11.67
C ARG A 81 3.05 0.30 10.90
N ALA A 82 1.85 -0.09 10.48
CA ALA A 82 0.91 0.81 9.82
C ALA A 82 0.44 1.92 10.77
N ARG A 83 0.13 1.60 12.03
CA ARG A 83 -0.22 2.60 13.05
C ARG A 83 0.92 3.59 13.27
N LEU A 84 2.15 3.11 13.48
CA LEU A 84 3.33 3.97 13.63
C LEU A 84 3.54 4.88 12.41
N ALA A 85 3.41 4.35 11.19
CA ALA A 85 3.51 5.14 9.97
C ALA A 85 2.44 6.24 9.88
N THR A 86 1.19 5.93 10.27
CA THR A 86 0.12 6.94 10.31
C THR A 86 0.35 8.01 11.36
N GLU A 87 0.93 7.62 12.50
CA GLU A 87 1.24 8.55 13.59
C GLU A 87 2.37 9.49 13.20
N ILE A 88 3.45 8.96 12.61
CA ILE A 88 4.55 9.76 12.05
C ILE A 88 4.03 10.76 11.02
N ASN A 89 3.17 10.33 10.11
CA ASN A 89 2.59 11.21 9.09
C ASN A 89 1.77 12.34 9.71
N LYS A 90 0.95 12.04 10.74
CA LYS A 90 0.20 13.06 11.47
C LYS A 90 1.13 14.04 12.17
N THR A 91 2.17 13.56 12.84
CA THR A 91 3.16 14.42 13.51
C THR A 91 3.88 15.31 12.51
N MET A 92 4.27 14.79 11.34
CA MET A 92 4.90 15.58 10.28
C MET A 92 3.97 16.65 9.72
N GLN A 93 2.68 16.32 9.54
CA GLN A 93 1.67 17.29 9.11
C GLN A 93 1.48 18.39 10.17
N ASP A 94 1.36 18.05 11.45
CA ASP A 94 1.15 19.04 12.52
C ASP A 94 2.38 19.92 12.74
N MET A 95 3.60 19.37 12.60
CA MET A 95 4.83 20.17 12.60
C MET A 95 4.86 21.16 11.44
N THR A 96 4.48 20.72 10.23
CA THR A 96 4.44 21.57 9.03
C THR A 96 3.42 22.69 9.20
N ASP A 97 2.21 22.34 9.65
CA ASP A 97 1.13 23.29 9.91
C ASP A 97 1.53 24.31 11.01
N SER A 98 2.18 23.85 12.08
CA SER A 98 2.73 24.72 13.12
C SER A 98 3.79 25.70 12.59
N ARG A 99 4.66 25.25 11.68
CA ARG A 99 5.66 26.12 11.02
C ARG A 99 5.00 27.18 10.15
N ILE A 100 3.99 26.81 9.37
CA ILE A 100 3.22 27.73 8.53
C ILE A 100 2.53 28.78 9.41
N ARG A 101 1.80 28.36 10.44
CA ARG A 101 1.15 29.26 11.41
C ARG A 101 2.13 30.26 12.03
N ASN A 102 3.32 29.79 12.45
CA ASN A 102 4.33 30.66 13.04
C ASN A 102 4.88 31.67 12.01
N CYS A 103 5.14 31.21 10.79
CA CYS A 103 5.57 32.09 9.69
C CYS A 103 4.51 33.17 9.38
N GLU A 104 3.23 32.81 9.37
CA GLU A 104 2.13 33.77 9.18
C GLU A 104 2.04 34.81 10.29
N ARG A 105 2.23 34.41 11.55
CA ARG A 105 2.30 35.35 12.68
C ARG A 105 3.43 36.35 12.50
N GLN A 106 4.62 35.88 12.11
CA GLN A 106 5.78 36.76 11.87
C GLN A 106 5.52 37.73 10.72
N ARG A 107 4.89 37.26 9.64
CA ARG A 107 4.51 38.11 8.50
C ARG A 107 3.53 39.23 8.86
N LYS A 108 2.63 39.01 9.84
CA LYS A 108 1.74 40.08 10.36
C LYS A 108 2.52 41.14 11.15
N HIS A 109 3.65 40.78 11.76
CA HIS A 109 4.52 41.70 12.51
C HIS A 109 5.61 42.34 11.66
N ASP A 110 5.78 41.97 10.40
CA ASP A 110 6.76 42.58 9.50
C ASP A 110 6.41 44.07 9.27
N ARG A 111 7.45 44.92 9.29
CA ARG A 111 7.29 46.38 9.09
C ARG A 111 6.80 46.71 7.67
N PRO A 112 6.06 47.83 7.49
CA PRO A 112 5.71 48.33 6.17
C PRO A 112 6.98 48.56 5.33
N GLY A 113 7.07 47.91 4.15
CA GLY A 113 8.23 47.98 3.26
C GLY A 113 9.20 46.79 3.32
N ALA A 114 9.03 45.85 4.26
CA ALA A 114 9.80 44.62 4.28
C ALA A 114 9.36 43.64 3.16
N ARG A 115 10.30 42.86 2.62
CA ARG A 115 10.01 41.82 1.62
C ARG A 115 9.07 40.78 2.23
N ARG A 116 7.88 40.59 1.64
CA ARG A 116 6.87 39.62 2.10
C ARG A 116 7.46 38.21 2.14
N ARG A 117 7.45 37.57 3.31
CA ARG A 117 7.82 36.16 3.45
C ARG A 117 6.77 35.24 2.82
N THR A 118 7.22 34.22 2.11
CA THR A 118 6.40 33.10 1.66
C THR A 118 6.43 31.99 2.70
N CYS A 119 5.26 31.61 3.20
CA CYS A 119 5.09 30.51 4.14
C CYS A 119 4.56 29.32 3.33
N ALA A 120 5.40 28.30 3.13
CA ALA A 120 5.10 27.04 2.46
C ALA A 120 5.92 25.94 3.13
#